data_AF-A0A183F6E3-F1
#
_entry.id   AF-A0A183F6E3-F1
#
_cell.length_a   1.000
_cell.length_b   1.000
_cell.length_c   1.000
_cell.angle_alpha   90.00
_cell.angle_beta   90.00
_cell.angle_gamma   90.00
#
_symmetry.space_group_name_H-M   'P 1'
#
loop_
_entity.id
_entity.type
_entity.pdbx_description
1 polymer ?
#
loop_
_entity_poly.entity_id
_entity_poly.type
_entity_poly.pdbx_seq_one_letter_code
_entity_poly.pdbx_strand_id
1 'polypeptide(L)'
;MSTVDSDARYLARLLTDRQRQWPQVQDDLETIYNELQQQMPVASVNHTQWTHLLSDEKFLLATPTSKVLDTVRLLKGALSAWEIARLGTWYVITNLLYRNATRGLPISQSELDGKAERAIHLMDEQAQKLNADIFQMEKELHTAEKDLRIGPCSSNSEHVNALFRRAFDTLTANEKDKSEQRFQELLEKIEA
;
A
#
# COMPACT_ATOMS: atom_id res chain seq x y z
N MET A 1 1.46 -6.63 -17.39
CA MET A 1 2.88 -7.07 -17.43
C MET A 1 3.70 -5.80 -17.54
N SER A 2 4.52 -5.49 -16.54
CA SER A 2 5.39 -4.32 -16.54
C SER A 2 6.29 -4.37 -17.79
N THR A 3 6.24 -3.30 -18.59
CA THR A 3 7.05 -3.08 -19.80
C THR A 3 8.50 -2.74 -19.45
N VAL A 4 8.79 -2.60 -18.15
CA VAL A 4 10.09 -2.28 -17.61
C VAL A 4 10.92 -3.56 -17.47
N ASP A 5 12.17 -3.46 -17.91
CA ASP A 5 13.12 -4.57 -18.04
C ASP A 5 13.39 -5.27 -16.69
N SER A 6 14.04 -6.43 -16.66
CA SER A 6 14.45 -6.98 -15.36
C SER A 6 15.62 -6.16 -14.77
N ASP A 7 15.77 -6.07 -13.44
CA ASP A 7 16.87 -5.33 -12.79
C ASP A 7 18.24 -5.65 -13.38
N ALA A 8 18.53 -6.94 -13.61
CA ALA A 8 19.78 -7.37 -14.22
C ALA A 8 19.99 -6.82 -15.64
N ARG A 9 18.91 -6.69 -16.44
CA ARG A 9 18.98 -6.19 -17.82
C ARG A 9 19.09 -4.66 -17.85
N TYR A 10 18.38 -3.96 -16.97
CA TYR A 10 18.54 -2.51 -16.78
C TYR A 10 19.98 -2.16 -16.34
N LEU A 11 20.51 -2.87 -15.34
CA LEU A 11 21.90 -2.68 -14.89
C LEU A 11 22.91 -3.06 -15.96
N ALA A 12 22.69 -4.17 -16.69
CA ALA A 12 23.54 -4.53 -17.82
C ALA A 12 23.53 -3.44 -18.91
N ARG A 13 22.36 -2.87 -19.24
CA ARG A 13 22.26 -1.73 -20.16
C ARG A 13 22.96 -0.47 -19.63
N LEU A 14 23.04 -0.27 -18.32
CA LEU A 14 23.84 0.83 -17.75
C LEU A 14 25.35 0.59 -17.89
N LEU A 15 25.80 -0.67 -17.76
CA LEU A 15 27.22 -1.04 -17.83
C LEU A 15 27.77 -1.11 -19.25
N THR A 16 26.98 -1.62 -20.20
CA THR A 16 27.44 -1.97 -21.55
C THR A 16 27.44 -0.75 -22.47
N ASP A 17 26.56 0.21 -22.21
CA ASP A 17 26.22 1.27 -23.15
C ASP A 17 27.02 2.55 -22.87
N ARG A 18 28.34 2.45 -23.02
CA ARG A 18 29.29 3.56 -22.78
C ARG A 18 29.11 4.75 -23.72
N GLN A 19 28.32 4.62 -24.78
CA GLN A 19 28.00 5.64 -25.77
C GLN A 19 26.48 5.80 -25.95
N ARG A 20 25.71 5.83 -24.85
CA ARG A 20 24.27 6.14 -24.95
C ARG A 20 24.03 7.43 -25.72
N GLN A 21 23.06 7.40 -26.62
CA GLN A 21 22.54 8.62 -27.21
C GLN A 21 21.69 9.34 -26.15
N TRP A 22 22.07 10.57 -25.79
CA TRP A 22 21.40 11.37 -24.77
C TRP A 22 19.86 11.49 -24.93
N PRO A 23 19.31 11.59 -26.16
CA PRO A 23 17.86 11.54 -26.36
C PRO A 23 17.20 10.27 -25.82
N GLN A 24 17.86 9.11 -26.00
CA GLN A 24 17.33 7.82 -25.53
C GLN A 24 17.31 7.72 -24.00
N VAL A 25 18.28 8.34 -23.32
CA VAL A 25 18.29 8.43 -21.85
C VAL A 25 17.16 9.31 -21.33
N GLN A 26 16.84 10.38 -22.07
CA GLN A 26 15.73 11.26 -21.73
C GLN A 26 14.38 10.54 -21.91
N ASP A 27 14.22 9.77 -22.98
CA ASP A 27 13.03 8.94 -23.21
C ASP A 27 12.87 7.85 -22.14
N ASP A 28 13.98 7.21 -21.74
CA ASP A 28 14.00 6.24 -20.65
C ASP A 28 13.57 6.88 -19.31
N LEU A 29 14.07 8.09 -19.01
CA LEU A 29 13.70 8.83 -17.79
C LEU A 29 12.20 9.13 -17.76
N GLU A 30 11.64 9.62 -18.86
CA GLU A 30 10.22 9.95 -18.93
C GLU A 30 9.36 8.68 -18.83
N THR A 31 9.80 7.58 -19.45
CA THR A 31 9.13 6.28 -19.35
C THR A 31 9.10 5.76 -17.91
N ILE A 32 10.25 5.75 -17.23
CA ILE A 32 10.35 5.29 -15.84
C ILE A 32 9.51 6.18 -14.92
N TYR A 33 9.55 7.50 -15.12
CA TYR A 33 8.76 8.44 -14.31
C TYR A 33 7.25 8.23 -14.50
N ASN A 34 6.80 8.02 -15.74
CA ASN A 34 5.40 7.75 -16.04
C ASN A 34 4.93 6.42 -15.43
N GLU A 35 5.74 5.37 -15.51
CA GLU A 35 5.41 4.09 -14.87
C GLU A 35 5.35 4.24 -13.35
N LEU A 36 6.29 4.98 -12.74
CA LEU A 36 6.27 5.29 -11.31
C LEU A 36 4.96 6.00 -10.91
N GLN A 37 4.51 6.98 -11.69
CA GLN A 37 3.24 7.67 -11.47
C GLN A 37 2.05 6.71 -11.58
N GLN A 38 2.06 5.78 -12.52
CA GLN A 38 0.99 4.78 -12.69
C GLN A 38 0.89 3.79 -11.52
N GLN A 39 1.98 3.56 -10.78
CA GLN A 39 1.94 2.73 -9.58
C GLN A 39 1.32 3.44 -8.36
N MET A 40 1.21 4.77 -8.36
CA MET A 40 0.67 5.54 -7.22
C MET A 40 -0.82 5.25 -6.96
N PRO A 41 -1.72 5.28 -7.98
CA PRO A 41 -3.12 4.89 -7.78
C PRO A 41 -3.27 3.45 -7.29
N VAL A 42 -2.41 2.53 -7.74
CA VAL A 42 -2.45 1.11 -7.34
C VAL A 42 -2.17 0.98 -5.85
N ALA A 43 -1.11 1.63 -5.35
CA ALA A 43 -0.77 1.66 -3.94
C ALA A 43 -1.90 2.28 -3.10
N SER A 44 -2.46 3.41 -3.56
CA SER A 44 -3.57 4.08 -2.88
C SER A 44 -4.82 3.18 -2.80
N VAL A 45 -5.18 2.50 -3.89
CA VAL A 45 -6.32 1.59 -3.92
C VAL A 45 -6.11 0.45 -2.93
N ASN A 46 -4.91 -0.13 -2.88
CA ASN A 46 -4.60 -1.21 -1.95
C ASN A 46 -4.73 -0.77 -0.49
N HIS A 47 -4.22 0.42 -0.16
CA HIS A 47 -4.37 1.02 1.17
C HIS A 47 -5.84 1.27 1.55
N THR A 48 -6.63 1.83 0.62
CA THR A 48 -8.07 2.05 0.84
C THR A 48 -8.82 0.73 1.00
N GLN A 49 -8.50 -0.28 0.20
CA GLN A 49 -9.09 -1.62 0.31
C GLN A 49 -8.76 -2.26 1.67
N TRP A 50 -7.52 -2.14 2.13
CA TRP A 50 -7.12 -2.62 3.46
C TRP A 50 -7.91 -1.92 4.58
N THR A 51 -7.98 -0.60 4.53
CA THR A 51 -8.70 0.21 5.53
C THR A 51 -10.19 -0.10 5.53
N HIS A 52 -10.79 -0.30 4.36
CA HIS A 52 -12.19 -0.71 4.25
C HIS A 52 -12.39 -2.13 4.79
N LEU A 53 -11.50 -3.06 4.49
CA LEU A 53 -11.57 -4.43 4.98
C LEU A 53 -11.55 -4.48 6.52
N LEU A 54 -10.69 -3.67 7.15
CA LEU A 54 -10.61 -3.57 8.61
C LEU A 54 -11.87 -3.00 9.26
N SER A 55 -12.65 -2.19 8.54
CA SER A 55 -13.90 -1.61 9.03
C SER A 55 -15.14 -2.41 8.59
N ASP A 56 -15.00 -3.38 7.69
CA ASP A 56 -16.10 -4.22 7.22
C ASP A 56 -16.47 -5.27 8.27
N GLU A 57 -17.68 -5.14 8.81
CA GLU A 57 -18.26 -6.08 9.78
C GLU A 57 -18.25 -7.53 9.26
N LYS A 58 -18.43 -7.72 7.93
CA LYS A 58 -18.37 -9.04 7.31
C LYS A 58 -16.98 -9.66 7.44
N PHE A 59 -15.93 -8.87 7.25
CA PHE A 59 -14.56 -9.34 7.43
C PHE A 59 -14.28 -9.62 8.90
N LEU A 60 -14.68 -8.72 9.82
CA LEU A 60 -14.45 -8.89 11.26
C LEU A 60 -15.07 -10.17 11.81
N LEU A 61 -16.27 -10.53 11.32
CA LEU A 61 -17.02 -11.73 11.70
C LEU A 61 -16.71 -12.95 10.82
N ALA A 62 -15.85 -12.82 9.81
CA ALA A 62 -15.54 -13.91 8.89
C ALA A 62 -14.78 -15.04 9.59
N THR A 63 -14.87 -16.24 9.01
CA THR A 63 -14.08 -17.40 9.46
C THR A 63 -12.58 -17.12 9.29
N PRO A 64 -11.71 -17.71 10.12
CA PRO A 64 -10.26 -17.55 10.00
C PRO A 64 -9.75 -17.85 8.58
N THR A 65 -10.30 -18.86 7.90
CA THR A 65 -9.96 -19.19 6.51
C THR A 65 -10.28 -18.06 5.54
N SER A 66 -11.46 -17.43 5.66
CA SER A 66 -11.83 -16.29 4.81
C SER A 66 -10.90 -15.10 5.07
N LYS A 67 -10.60 -14.82 6.36
CA LYS A 67 -9.68 -13.75 6.73
C LYS A 67 -8.29 -13.96 6.11
N VAL A 68 -7.77 -15.18 6.16
CA VAL A 68 -6.50 -15.52 5.50
C VAL A 68 -6.56 -15.26 4.00
N LEU A 69 -7.62 -15.71 3.32
CA LEU A 69 -7.75 -15.53 1.86
C LEU A 69 -7.83 -14.06 1.44
N ASP A 70 -8.64 -13.26 2.14
CA ASP A 70 -8.83 -11.85 1.83
C ASP A 70 -7.57 -11.03 2.14
N THR A 71 -6.91 -11.28 3.28
CA THR A 71 -5.66 -10.61 3.63
C THR A 71 -4.51 -11.01 2.69
N VAL A 72 -4.37 -12.27 2.30
CA VAL A 72 -3.35 -12.71 1.31
C VAL A 72 -3.58 -12.04 -0.05
N ARG A 73 -4.84 -11.83 -0.47
CA ARG A 73 -5.15 -11.14 -1.73
C ARG A 73 -4.63 -9.70 -1.70
N LEU A 74 -4.88 -8.96 -0.62
CA LEU A 74 -4.41 -7.58 -0.47
C LEU A 74 -2.91 -7.49 -0.25
N LEU A 75 -2.30 -8.45 0.45
CA LEU A 75 -0.85 -8.50 0.63
C LEU A 75 -0.12 -8.64 -0.71
N LYS A 76 -0.64 -9.46 -1.63
CA LYS A 76 -0.09 -9.55 -3.00
C LYS A 76 -0.17 -8.22 -3.76
N GLY A 77 -1.20 -7.42 -3.51
CA GLY A 77 -1.31 -6.05 -4.01
C GLY A 77 -0.28 -5.13 -3.36
N ALA A 78 -0.12 -5.21 -2.04
CA ALA A 78 0.82 -4.40 -1.27
C ALA A 78 2.29 -4.65 -1.68
N LEU A 79 2.62 -5.86 -2.14
CA LEU A 79 3.94 -6.18 -2.68
C LEU A 79 4.32 -5.36 -3.93
N SER A 80 3.38 -4.63 -4.56
CA SER A 80 3.71 -3.61 -5.56
C SER A 80 4.51 -2.43 -4.99
N ALA A 81 4.63 -2.29 -3.66
CA ALA A 81 5.56 -1.36 -3.00
C ALA A 81 7.01 -1.53 -3.51
N TRP A 82 7.41 -2.77 -3.77
CA TRP A 82 8.73 -3.08 -4.32
C TRP A 82 8.91 -2.51 -5.72
N GLU A 83 7.84 -2.45 -6.52
CA GLU A 83 7.84 -1.87 -7.86
C GLU A 83 8.05 -0.34 -7.79
N ILE A 84 7.38 0.34 -6.85
CA ILE A 84 7.54 1.78 -6.61
C ILE A 84 8.99 2.10 -6.20
N ALA A 85 9.50 1.35 -5.22
CA ALA A 85 10.87 1.53 -4.73
C ALA A 85 11.90 1.27 -5.85
N ARG A 86 11.68 0.23 -6.67
CA ARG A 86 12.53 -0.10 -7.81
C ARG A 86 12.52 1.00 -8.87
N LEU A 87 11.35 1.38 -9.36
CA LEU A 87 11.20 2.37 -10.43
C LEU A 87 11.78 3.73 -10.02
N GLY A 88 11.51 4.17 -8.79
CA GLY A 88 12.07 5.42 -8.30
C GLY A 88 13.60 5.35 -8.10
N THR A 89 14.15 4.21 -7.66
CA THR A 89 15.61 4.00 -7.64
C THR A 89 16.23 4.10 -9.02
N TRP A 90 15.60 3.46 -10.03
CA TRP A 90 16.08 3.54 -11.41
C TRP A 90 16.01 4.95 -11.97
N TYR A 91 14.94 5.68 -11.69
CA TYR A 91 14.79 7.07 -12.09
C TYR A 91 15.91 7.93 -11.52
N VAL A 92 16.16 7.85 -10.21
CA VAL A 92 17.21 8.65 -9.54
C VAL A 92 18.60 8.30 -10.08
N ILE A 93 18.92 7.02 -10.24
CA ILE A 93 20.22 6.58 -10.79
C ILE A 93 20.39 7.08 -12.23
N THR A 94 19.39 6.89 -13.09
CA THR A 94 19.46 7.36 -14.48
C THR A 94 19.56 8.88 -14.55
N ASN A 95 18.83 9.60 -13.70
CA ASN A 95 18.83 11.06 -13.65
C ASN A 95 20.21 11.58 -13.23
N LEU A 96 20.82 11.01 -12.20
CA LEU A 96 22.18 11.35 -11.77
C LEU A 96 23.22 11.14 -12.88
N LEU A 97 23.14 10.01 -13.60
CA LEU A 97 24.03 9.71 -14.72
C LEU A 97 23.82 10.69 -15.88
N TYR A 98 22.57 10.95 -16.23
CA TYR A 98 22.20 11.90 -17.28
C TYR A 98 22.69 13.32 -16.97
N ARG A 99 22.43 13.79 -15.74
CA ARG A 99 22.90 15.08 -15.23
C ARG A 99 24.41 15.20 -15.30
N ASN A 100 25.14 14.18 -14.85
CA ASN A 100 26.60 14.22 -14.85
C ASN A 100 27.20 14.28 -16.26
N ALA A 101 26.59 13.60 -17.21
CA ALA A 101 27.10 13.56 -18.58
C ALA A 101 26.69 14.77 -19.43
N THR A 102 25.61 15.47 -19.05
CA THR A 102 25.12 16.68 -19.72
C THR A 102 25.56 17.98 -19.05
N ARG A 103 26.54 17.91 -18.14
CA ARG A 103 27.10 19.09 -17.46
C ARG A 103 27.61 20.10 -18.50
N GLY A 104 27.08 21.32 -18.44
CA GLY A 104 27.45 22.41 -19.35
C GLY A 104 26.56 22.57 -20.59
N LEU A 105 25.57 21.68 -20.80
CA LEU A 105 24.54 21.85 -21.82
C LEU A 105 23.35 22.66 -21.28
N PRO A 106 22.57 23.33 -22.16
CA PRO A 106 21.40 24.14 -21.77
C PRO A 106 20.17 23.29 -21.39
N ILE A 107 20.38 22.17 -20.71
CA ILE A 107 19.32 21.34 -20.16
C ILE A 107 18.93 21.94 -18.81
N SER A 108 17.62 22.03 -18.53
CA SER A 108 17.10 22.53 -17.25
C SER A 108 17.45 21.57 -16.11
N GLN A 109 18.65 21.74 -15.55
CA GLN A 109 19.13 20.95 -14.40
C GLN A 109 18.17 21.06 -13.21
N SER A 110 17.58 22.25 -13.01
CA SER A 110 16.57 22.48 -11.98
C SER A 110 15.31 21.64 -12.16
N GLU A 111 14.89 21.35 -13.40
CA GLU A 111 13.73 20.50 -13.65
C GLU A 111 14.03 19.03 -13.37
N LEU A 112 15.23 18.57 -13.76
CA LEU A 112 15.70 17.22 -13.48
C LEU A 112 15.82 16.98 -11.97
N ASP A 113 16.41 17.93 -11.24
CA ASP A 113 16.54 17.87 -9.78
C ASP A 113 15.14 17.88 -9.12
N GLY A 114 14.24 18.77 -9.57
CA GLY A 114 12.87 18.83 -9.04
C GLY A 114 12.05 17.56 -9.32
N LYS A 115 12.21 16.91 -10.48
CA LYS A 115 11.55 15.61 -10.75
C LYS A 115 12.15 14.49 -9.90
N ALA A 116 13.46 14.48 -9.67
CA ALA A 116 14.13 13.49 -8.82
C ALA A 116 13.72 13.63 -7.36
N GLU A 117 13.65 14.85 -6.82
CA GLU A 117 13.15 15.11 -5.47
C GLU A 117 11.70 14.64 -5.30
N ARG A 118 10.83 14.94 -6.28
CA ARG A 118 9.44 14.42 -6.28
C ARG A 118 9.39 12.90 -6.30
N ALA A 119 10.21 12.25 -7.12
CA ALA A 119 10.27 10.79 -7.16
C ALA A 119 10.69 10.20 -5.81
N ILE A 120 11.69 10.78 -5.15
CA ILE A 120 12.14 10.36 -3.81
C ILE A 120 11.03 10.55 -2.77
N HIS A 121 10.38 11.70 -2.76
CA HIS A 121 9.28 11.97 -1.82
C HIS A 121 8.13 10.98 -2.02
N LEU A 122 7.74 10.71 -3.27
CA LEU A 122 6.70 9.74 -3.58
C LEU A 122 7.08 8.32 -3.15
N MET A 123 8.33 7.91 -3.37
CA MET A 123 8.82 6.61 -2.90
C MET A 123 8.73 6.50 -1.38
N ASP A 124 9.22 7.50 -0.65
CA ASP A 124 9.26 7.47 0.82
C ASP A 124 7.85 7.45 1.42
N GLU A 125 6.96 8.33 0.94
CA GLU A 125 5.57 8.39 1.40
C GLU A 125 4.85 7.05 1.17
N GLN A 126 4.97 6.46 -0.02
CA GLN A 126 4.32 5.19 -0.31
C GLN A 126 4.98 4.02 0.42
N ALA A 127 6.30 4.02 0.58
CA ALA A 127 6.99 2.99 1.34
C ALA A 127 6.54 2.97 2.79
N GLN A 128 6.40 4.13 3.43
CA GLN A 128 5.93 4.22 4.82
C GLN A 128 4.50 3.67 4.96
N LYS A 129 3.57 4.09 4.08
CA LYS A 129 2.18 3.63 4.10
C LYS A 129 2.06 2.13 3.85
N LEU A 130 2.68 1.63 2.78
CA LEU A 130 2.59 0.23 2.40
C LEU A 130 3.29 -0.69 3.40
N ASN A 131 4.43 -0.28 4.00
CA ASN A 131 5.07 -1.06 5.05
C ASN A 131 4.22 -1.15 6.32
N ALA A 132 3.51 -0.06 6.68
CA ALA A 132 2.58 -0.08 7.79
C ALA A 132 1.40 -1.03 7.51
N ASP A 133 0.84 -0.99 6.30
CA ASP A 133 -0.23 -1.89 5.87
C ASP A 133 0.23 -3.35 5.86
N ILE A 134 1.40 -3.66 5.28
CA ILE A 134 1.99 -5.00 5.25
C ILE A 134 2.16 -5.54 6.67
N PHE A 135 2.73 -4.73 7.58
CA PHE A 135 2.90 -5.14 8.97
C PHE A 135 1.58 -5.48 9.66
N GLN A 136 0.53 -4.70 9.41
CA GLN A 136 -0.80 -4.99 9.95
C GLN A 136 -1.42 -6.25 9.32
N MET A 137 -1.30 -6.42 8.00
CA MET A 137 -1.76 -7.62 7.29
C MET A 137 -1.06 -8.88 7.81
N GLU A 138 0.26 -8.84 8.01
CA GLU A 138 1.03 -9.96 8.58
C GLU A 138 0.57 -10.31 10.00
N LYS A 139 0.27 -9.29 10.82
CA LYS A 139 -0.28 -9.50 12.17
C LYS A 139 -1.66 -10.16 12.14
N GLU A 140 -2.54 -9.74 11.23
CA GLU A 140 -3.87 -10.34 11.07
C GLU A 140 -3.77 -11.77 10.55
N LEU A 141 -2.87 -12.03 9.58
CA LEU A 141 -2.58 -13.38 9.10
C LEU A 141 -2.09 -14.27 10.22
N HIS A 142 -1.13 -13.82 11.03
CA HIS A 142 -0.63 -14.60 12.15
C HIS A 142 -1.74 -14.96 13.14
N THR A 143 -2.63 -14.02 13.41
CA THR A 143 -3.79 -14.22 14.30
C THR A 143 -4.77 -15.23 13.70
N ALA A 144 -5.17 -15.04 12.45
CA ALA A 144 -6.11 -15.92 11.76
C ALA A 144 -5.55 -17.34 11.56
N GLU A 145 -4.25 -17.49 11.25
CA GLU A 145 -3.59 -18.79 11.15
C GLU A 145 -3.50 -19.50 12.49
N LYS A 146 -3.22 -18.76 13.57
CA LYS A 146 -3.23 -19.31 14.93
C LYS A 146 -4.64 -19.81 15.29
N ASP A 147 -5.66 -19.02 15.01
CA ASP A 147 -7.06 -19.40 15.25
C ASP A 147 -7.48 -20.60 14.39
N LEU A 148 -6.96 -20.71 13.16
CA LEU A 148 -7.18 -21.87 12.31
C LEU A 148 -6.50 -23.14 12.85
N ARG A 149 -5.31 -23.03 13.45
CA ARG A 149 -4.55 -24.17 13.98
C ARG A 149 -5.04 -24.63 15.35
N ILE A 150 -5.49 -23.72 16.20
CA ILE A 150 -5.90 -23.99 17.59
C ILE A 150 -7.42 -24.17 17.69
N GLY A 151 -8.19 -23.46 16.87
CA GLY A 151 -9.64 -23.57 16.84
C GLY A 151 -10.09 -24.93 16.31
N PRO A 152 -11.20 -25.50 16.80
CA PRO A 152 -11.72 -26.75 16.26
C PRO A 152 -11.99 -26.59 14.76
N CYS A 153 -11.35 -27.42 13.93
CA CYS A 153 -11.55 -27.48 12.47
C CYS A 153 -12.98 -27.86 12.06
N SER A 154 -13.85 -28.19 13.02
CA SER A 154 -15.29 -28.29 12.84
C SER A 154 -15.94 -27.08 13.47
N SER A 155 -16.90 -26.47 12.79
CA SER A 155 -17.84 -25.48 13.34
C SER A 155 -18.53 -26.02 14.59
N ASN A 156 -17.85 -25.92 15.74
CA ASN A 156 -18.38 -26.22 17.05
C ASN A 156 -19.35 -25.08 17.39
N SER A 157 -20.51 -25.46 17.90
CA SER A 157 -21.55 -24.54 18.37
C SER A 157 -21.01 -23.43 19.28
N GLU A 158 -19.91 -23.68 19.99
CA GLU A 158 -19.19 -22.70 20.81
C GLU A 158 -18.55 -21.55 20.01
N HIS A 159 -17.96 -21.81 18.85
CA HIS A 159 -17.40 -20.77 17.99
C HIS A 159 -18.49 -19.90 17.37
N VAL A 160 -19.58 -20.55 16.93
CA VAL A 160 -20.78 -19.87 16.43
C VAL A 160 -21.41 -19.03 17.54
N ASN A 161 -21.52 -19.56 18.76
CA ASN A 161 -22.01 -18.81 19.92
C ASN A 161 -21.08 -17.66 20.33
N ALA A 162 -19.76 -17.82 20.21
CA ALA A 162 -18.80 -16.75 20.46
C ALA A 162 -18.90 -15.63 19.41
N LEU A 163 -19.11 -15.98 18.14
CA LEU A 163 -19.39 -15.02 17.07
C LEU A 163 -20.72 -14.28 17.33
N PHE A 164 -21.78 -15.01 17.70
CA PHE A 164 -23.06 -14.39 18.07
C PHE A 164 -22.94 -13.47 19.28
N ARG A 165 -22.23 -13.87 20.34
CA ARG A 165 -22.01 -13.00 21.51
C ARG A 165 -21.23 -11.75 21.14
N ARG A 166 -20.16 -11.88 20.36
CA ARG A 166 -19.34 -10.74 19.94
C ARG A 166 -20.13 -9.76 19.06
N ALA A 167 -20.93 -10.27 18.12
CA ALA A 167 -21.82 -9.45 17.31
C ALA A 167 -22.87 -8.75 18.18
N PHE A 168 -23.46 -9.46 19.15
CA PHE A 168 -24.45 -8.91 20.06
C PHE A 168 -23.86 -7.82 20.98
N ASP A 169 -22.67 -8.05 21.53
CA ASP A 169 -21.97 -7.08 22.38
C ASP A 169 -21.60 -5.80 21.59
N THR A 170 -21.19 -5.98 20.34
CA THR A 170 -20.88 -4.85 19.43
C THR A 170 -22.13 -4.04 19.10
N LEU A 171 -23.26 -4.71 18.84
CA LEU A 171 -24.54 -4.05 18.57
C LEU A 171 -25.03 -3.29 19.82
N THR A 172 -24.90 -3.91 20.98
CA THR A 172 -25.29 -3.33 22.28
C THR A 172 -24.43 -2.11 22.63
N ALA A 173 -23.13 -2.16 22.39
CA ALA A 173 -22.23 -1.02 22.58
C ALA A 173 -22.60 0.13 21.63
N ASN A 174 -22.90 -0.17 20.36
CA ASN A 174 -23.25 0.83 19.37
C ASN A 174 -24.63 1.46 19.62
N GLU A 175 -25.60 0.70 20.11
CA GLU A 175 -26.89 1.22 20.60
C GLU A 175 -26.71 2.07 21.87
N LYS A 176 -25.87 1.64 22.79
CA LYS A 176 -25.55 2.39 24.00
C LYS A 176 -24.92 3.73 23.66
N ASP A 177 -23.93 3.76 22.79
CA ASP A 177 -23.26 4.98 22.34
C ASP A 177 -24.24 5.93 21.64
N LYS A 178 -25.12 5.41 20.76
CA LYS A 178 -26.18 6.22 20.14
C LYS A 178 -27.20 6.75 21.15
N SER A 179 -27.53 5.95 22.17
CA SER A 179 -28.47 6.37 23.22
C SER A 179 -27.87 7.44 24.12
N GLU A 180 -26.58 7.32 24.46
CA GLU A 180 -25.84 8.31 25.23
C GLU A 180 -25.72 9.61 24.45
N GLN A 181 -25.39 9.53 23.15
CA GLN A 181 -25.30 10.69 22.28
C GLN A 181 -26.63 11.46 22.18
N ARG A 182 -27.76 10.74 22.04
CA ARG A 182 -29.11 11.35 22.07
C ARG A 182 -29.47 11.94 23.42
N PHE A 183 -29.01 11.33 24.52
CA PHE A 183 -29.24 11.84 25.86
C PHE A 183 -28.47 13.14 26.10
N GLN A 184 -27.21 13.21 25.65
CA GLN A 184 -26.41 14.44 25.69
C GLN A 184 -27.04 15.55 24.83
N GLU A 185 -27.51 15.25 23.61
CA GLU A 185 -28.22 16.23 22.77
C GLU A 185 -29.52 16.75 23.41
N LEU A 186 -30.20 15.92 24.21
CA LEU A 186 -31.40 16.33 24.95
C LEU A 186 -31.04 17.20 26.16
N LEU A 187 -29.97 16.90 26.87
CA LEU A 187 -29.47 17.72 27.98
C LEU A 187 -29.04 19.11 27.48
N GLU A 188 -28.28 19.18 26.38
CA GLU A 188 -27.88 20.46 25.77
C GLU A 188 -29.08 21.32 25.33
N LYS A 189 -30.18 20.70 24.90
CA LYS A 189 -31.43 21.42 24.54
C LYS A 189 -32.27 21.86 25.74
N ILE A 190 -32.07 21.25 26.91
CA ILE A 190 -32.75 21.64 28.16
C ILE A 190 -31.97 22.74 28.88
N GLU A 191 -30.65 22.79 28.72
CA GLU A 191 -29.76 23.80 29.30
C GLU A 191 -29.61 25.09 28.47
N ALA A 192 -30.19 25.15 27.26
CA ALA A 192 -30.27 26.33 26.40
C ALA A 192 -31.63 27.05 26.50
#